data_AF-W4URR9-F1
#
_entry.id   AF-W4URR9-F1
#
_cell.length_a   1.000
_cell.length_b   1.000
_cell.length_c   1.000
_cell.angle_alpha   90.00
_cell.angle_beta   90.00
_cell.angle_gamma   90.00
#
_symmetry.space_group_name_H-M   'P 1'
#
loop_
_entity.id
_entity.type
_entity.pdbx_description
1 polymer ?
#
loop_
_entity_poly.entity_id
_entity_poly.type
_entity_poly.pdbx_seq_one_letter_code
_entity_poly.pdbx_strand_id
1 'polypeptide(L)'
;MEMKKSKRPVLLLVLILFAVNVQAQLDQAIKNIFAGDTIAIQKPLKHDSDSIRLAVLQRTLEEARLNEANMRMEMEQMKLETVAADSVKLAMQRQRIDSLRHITKGVPVIVEGDTLFQFYTKRGGHTPQQRAKTTGAAIEEVGKRFNLNPDSVYIDYSEMVADLMYDNKVLLSVTHQDAMWRVCRAIRWRR
;
A
#
# COMPACT_ATOMS: atom_id res chain seq x y z
N MET A 1 111.89 47.61 -7.69
CA MET A 1 111.92 46.39 -8.52
C MET A 1 110.47 45.98 -8.77
N GLU A 2 110.01 46.22 -9.99
CA GLU A 2 108.66 45.94 -10.50
C GLU A 2 108.39 44.42 -10.53
N MET A 3 107.23 43.96 -10.03
CA MET A 3 106.73 42.61 -10.32
C MET A 3 105.19 42.55 -10.35
N LYS A 4 104.62 42.81 -11.53
CA LYS A 4 103.33 42.25 -12.00
C LYS A 4 103.35 40.71 -12.01
N LYS A 5 102.60 40.02 -11.12
CA LYS A 5 101.95 38.70 -11.36
C LYS A 5 101.33 38.09 -10.08
N SER A 6 100.15 38.53 -9.61
CA SER A 6 99.41 37.78 -8.58
C SER A 6 97.91 38.13 -8.50
N LYS A 7 97.15 37.97 -9.58
CA LYS A 7 95.68 38.15 -9.56
C LYS A 7 94.87 36.89 -9.94
N ARG A 8 95.56 35.81 -10.34
CA ARG A 8 94.95 34.52 -10.72
C ARG A 8 94.65 33.58 -9.53
N PRO A 9 95.47 33.49 -8.46
CA PRO A 9 95.15 32.57 -7.36
C PRO A 9 94.03 33.09 -6.45
N VAL A 10 93.84 34.42 -6.37
CA VAL A 10 92.80 35.05 -5.55
C VAL A 10 91.39 34.78 -6.12
N LEU A 11 91.24 34.79 -7.45
CA LEU A 11 89.96 34.49 -8.10
C LEU A 11 89.55 33.02 -7.91
N LEU A 12 90.51 32.10 -7.96
CA LEU A 12 90.31 30.68 -7.67
C LEU A 12 89.88 30.45 -6.21
N LEU A 13 90.47 31.19 -5.27
CA LEU A 13 90.09 31.11 -3.86
C LEU A 13 88.65 31.59 -3.61
N VAL A 14 88.21 32.65 -4.31
CA VAL A 14 86.84 33.17 -4.22
C VAL A 14 85.82 32.17 -4.80
N LEU A 15 86.14 31.50 -5.91
CA LEU A 15 85.26 30.48 -6.50
C LEU A 15 85.09 29.25 -5.59
N ILE A 16 86.14 28.84 -4.88
CA ILE A 16 86.07 27.72 -3.93
C ILE A 16 85.18 28.08 -2.72
N LEU A 17 85.25 29.33 -2.22
CA LEU A 17 84.41 29.80 -1.13
C LEU A 17 82.92 29.83 -1.51
N PHE A 18 82.57 30.13 -2.76
CA PHE A 18 81.17 30.06 -3.24
C PHE A 18 80.66 28.62 -3.32
N ALA A 19 81.48 27.65 -3.72
CA ALA A 19 81.08 26.25 -3.84
C ALA A 19 80.70 25.60 -2.49
N VAL A 20 81.40 25.96 -1.40
CA VAL A 20 81.10 25.41 -0.05
C VAL A 20 79.76 25.91 0.49
N ASN A 21 79.36 27.15 0.16
CA ASN A 21 78.09 27.72 0.62
C ASN A 21 76.86 27.07 -0.04
N VAL A 22 76.97 26.62 -1.30
CA VAL A 22 75.89 25.94 -2.03
C VAL A 22 75.58 24.56 -1.42
N GLN A 23 76.59 23.88 -0.91
CA GLN A 23 76.45 22.52 -0.37
C GLN A 23 75.73 22.51 1.00
N ALA A 24 75.95 23.54 1.82
CA ALA A 24 75.29 23.67 3.13
C ALA A 24 73.77 23.95 3.01
N GLN A 25 73.33 24.68 1.98
CA GLN A 25 71.90 24.94 1.74
C GLN A 25 71.14 23.68 1.28
N LEU A 26 71.81 22.78 0.55
CA LEU A 26 71.22 21.53 0.08
C LEU A 26 70.92 20.55 1.23
N ASP A 27 71.87 20.40 2.16
CA ASP A 27 71.69 19.52 3.34
C ASP A 27 70.52 19.95 4.23
N GLN A 28 70.30 21.26 4.36
CA GLN A 28 69.19 21.79 5.16
C GLN A 28 67.84 21.60 4.47
N ALA A 29 67.78 21.73 3.14
CA ALA A 29 66.58 21.44 2.36
C ALA A 29 66.21 19.95 2.40
N ILE A 30 67.20 19.06 2.32
CA ILE A 30 67.01 17.61 2.42
C ILE A 30 66.44 17.23 3.79
N LYS A 31 67.00 17.78 4.89
CA LYS A 31 66.50 17.53 6.25
C LYS A 31 65.05 17.97 6.45
N ASN A 32 64.63 19.07 5.81
CA ASN A 32 63.26 19.58 5.91
C ASN A 32 62.25 18.72 5.12
N ILE A 33 62.66 18.10 4.01
CA ILE A 33 61.82 17.15 3.27
C ILE A 33 61.61 15.88 4.09
N PHE A 34 62.68 15.35 4.72
CA PHE A 34 62.57 14.15 5.56
C PHE A 34 61.78 14.37 6.86
N ALA A 35 61.82 15.57 7.43
CA ALA A 35 61.01 15.90 8.61
C ALA A 35 59.50 15.98 8.32
N GLY A 36 59.11 16.27 7.06
CA GLY A 36 57.72 16.37 6.63
C GLY A 36 56.98 15.03 6.51
N ASP A 37 57.71 13.91 6.42
CA ASP A 37 57.17 12.58 6.08
C ASP A 37 57.24 11.58 7.25
N THR A 38 57.10 12.07 8.48
CA THR A 38 56.87 11.18 9.62
C THR A 38 55.40 10.73 9.58
N ILE A 39 55.16 9.61 8.90
CA ILE A 39 53.89 8.88 8.87
C ILE A 39 53.34 8.80 10.30
N ALA A 40 52.24 9.51 10.53
CA ALA A 40 51.50 9.46 11.78
C ALA A 40 51.16 7.99 12.06
N ILE A 41 51.83 7.47 13.09
CA ILE A 41 51.63 6.18 13.70
C ILE A 41 50.12 5.93 13.84
N GLN A 42 49.70 4.80 13.30
CA GLN A 42 48.34 4.26 13.36
C GLN A 42 47.72 4.50 14.74
N LYS A 43 46.63 5.26 14.80
CA LYS A 43 45.76 5.25 15.98
C LYS A 43 45.35 3.80 16.27
N PRO A 44 45.42 3.31 17.51
CA PRO A 44 44.98 1.96 17.82
C PRO A 44 43.51 1.80 17.43
N LEU A 45 43.21 0.70 16.72
CA LEU A 45 41.84 0.27 16.43
C LEU A 45 41.01 0.33 17.71
N LYS A 46 39.92 1.13 17.71
CA LYS A 46 38.98 1.22 18.84
C LYS A 46 38.08 -0.02 18.88
N HIS A 47 38.64 -1.17 19.23
CA HIS A 47 37.87 -2.42 19.36
C HIS A 47 36.73 -2.29 20.38
N ASP A 48 36.95 -1.53 21.46
CA ASP A 48 35.97 -1.34 22.53
C ASP A 48 34.82 -0.37 22.18
N SER A 49 35.00 0.52 21.19
CA SER A 49 33.90 1.40 20.77
C SER A 49 32.89 0.70 19.87
N ASP A 50 33.35 -0.33 19.17
CA ASP A 50 32.52 -1.08 18.24
C ASP A 50 31.61 -2.06 18.99
N SER A 51 32.09 -2.66 20.09
CA SER A 51 31.26 -3.53 20.95
C SER A 51 30.11 -2.77 21.62
N ILE A 52 30.35 -1.55 22.10
CA ILE A 52 29.29 -0.70 22.70
C ILE A 52 28.24 -0.33 21.66
N ARG A 53 28.66 0.02 20.44
CA ARG A 53 27.74 0.34 19.32
C ARG A 53 26.92 -0.86 18.90
N LEU A 54 27.52 -2.04 18.82
CA LEU A 54 26.82 -3.28 18.50
C LEU A 54 25.76 -3.61 19.57
N ALA A 55 26.10 -3.45 20.86
CA ALA A 55 25.15 -3.67 21.94
C ALA A 55 23.96 -2.68 21.88
N VAL A 56 24.20 -1.41 21.54
CA VAL A 56 23.12 -0.43 21.32
C VAL A 56 22.26 -0.81 20.13
N LEU A 57 22.87 -1.20 19.00
CA LEU A 57 22.13 -1.62 17.81
C LEU A 57 21.27 -2.85 18.07
N GLN A 58 21.79 -3.84 18.80
CA GLN A 58 21.04 -5.02 19.22
C GLN A 58 19.82 -4.64 20.07
N ARG A 59 19.99 -3.74 21.05
CA ARG A 59 18.86 -3.23 21.86
C ARG A 59 17.83 -2.51 21.01
N THR A 60 18.25 -1.59 20.13
CA THR A 60 17.31 -0.88 19.25
C THR A 60 16.57 -1.82 18.31
N LEU A 61 17.21 -2.91 17.89
CA LEU A 61 16.60 -3.91 17.02
C LEU A 61 15.59 -4.78 17.79
N GLU A 62 15.90 -5.14 19.04
CA GLU A 62 14.97 -5.82 19.93
C GLU A 62 13.75 -4.94 20.24
N GLU A 63 13.96 -3.66 20.55
CA GLU A 63 12.90 -2.68 20.75
C GLU A 63 12.04 -2.52 19.49
N ALA A 64 12.66 -2.42 18.31
CA ALA A 64 11.93 -2.33 17.04
C ALA A 64 11.12 -3.60 16.76
N ARG A 65 11.65 -4.79 17.04
CA ARG A 65 10.93 -6.06 16.90
C ARG A 65 9.73 -6.16 17.84
N LEU A 66 9.88 -5.73 19.09
CA LEU A 66 8.78 -5.68 20.07
C LEU A 66 7.71 -4.68 19.63
N ASN A 67 8.12 -3.50 19.15
CA ASN A 67 7.20 -2.50 18.65
C ASN A 67 6.44 -2.97 17.40
N GLU A 68 7.12 -3.65 16.47
CA GLU A 68 6.50 -4.27 15.31
C GLU A 68 5.48 -5.34 15.73
N ALA A 69 5.83 -6.21 16.69
CA ALA A 69 4.92 -7.23 17.19
C ALA A 69 3.67 -6.62 17.86
N ASN A 70 3.84 -5.56 18.64
CA ASN A 70 2.74 -4.82 19.26
C ASN A 70 1.84 -4.19 18.21
N MET A 71 2.40 -3.50 17.21
CA MET A 71 1.63 -2.91 16.11
C MET A 71 0.85 -3.97 15.32
N ARG A 72 1.45 -5.13 15.04
CA ARG A 72 0.75 -6.24 14.36
C ARG A 72 -0.42 -6.74 15.18
N MET A 73 -0.22 -6.94 16.49
CA MET A 73 -1.29 -7.37 17.40
C MET A 73 -2.42 -6.36 17.47
N GLU A 74 -2.12 -5.06 17.59
CA GLU A 74 -3.13 -3.99 17.59
C GLU A 74 -3.92 -3.93 16.28
N MET A 75 -3.24 -4.07 15.13
CA MET A 75 -3.92 -4.14 13.82
C MET A 75 -4.83 -5.36 13.70
N GLU A 76 -4.39 -6.52 14.19
CA GLU A 76 -5.20 -7.73 14.21
C GLU A 76 -6.42 -7.57 15.11
N GLN A 77 -6.24 -6.99 16.31
CA GLN A 77 -7.35 -6.72 17.22
C GLN A 77 -8.36 -5.74 16.61
N MET A 78 -7.88 -4.64 16.03
CA MET A 78 -8.74 -3.68 15.32
C MET A 78 -9.51 -4.34 14.17
N LYS A 79 -8.85 -5.22 13.40
CA LYS A 79 -9.51 -5.99 12.33
C LYS A 79 -10.57 -6.94 12.89
N LEU A 80 -10.32 -7.60 14.01
CA LEU A 80 -11.30 -8.48 14.65
C LEU A 80 -12.49 -7.69 15.19
N GLU A 81 -12.25 -6.54 15.83
CA GLU A 81 -13.30 -5.67 16.35
C GLU A 81 -14.19 -5.11 15.23
N THR A 82 -13.61 -4.68 14.11
CA THR A 82 -14.36 -4.21 12.94
C THR A 82 -15.24 -5.32 12.34
N VAL A 83 -14.67 -6.51 12.13
CA VAL A 83 -15.43 -7.67 11.61
C VAL A 83 -16.54 -8.12 12.57
N ALA A 84 -16.26 -8.10 13.88
CA ALA A 84 -17.25 -8.45 14.90
C ALA A 84 -18.40 -7.44 14.93
N ALA A 85 -18.09 -6.13 14.88
CA ALA A 85 -19.10 -5.07 14.83
C ALA A 85 -20.01 -5.19 13.60
N ASP A 86 -19.44 -5.47 12.43
CA ASP A 86 -20.21 -5.69 11.20
C ASP A 86 -21.11 -6.93 11.29
N SER A 87 -20.60 -8.01 11.88
CA SER A 87 -21.36 -9.25 12.09
C SER A 87 -22.58 -9.02 13.01
N VAL A 88 -22.40 -8.25 14.09
CA VAL A 88 -23.49 -7.87 15.01
C VAL A 88 -24.53 -7.01 14.29
N LYS A 89 -24.08 -6.02 13.50
CA LYS A 89 -24.97 -5.14 12.73
C LYS A 89 -25.82 -5.94 11.74
N LEU A 90 -25.23 -6.88 11.01
CA LEU A 90 -25.96 -7.76 10.08
C LEU A 90 -26.98 -8.64 10.81
N ALA A 91 -26.61 -9.21 11.96
CA ALA A 91 -27.51 -10.02 12.79
C ALA A 91 -28.71 -9.20 13.28
N MET A 92 -28.48 -7.98 13.75
CA MET A 92 -29.56 -7.07 14.17
C MET A 92 -30.49 -6.70 13.01
N GLN A 93 -29.94 -6.40 11.83
CA GLN A 93 -30.75 -6.12 10.64
C GLN A 93 -31.60 -7.33 10.24
N ARG A 94 -31.04 -8.54 10.32
CA ARG A 94 -31.75 -9.77 10.01
C ARG A 94 -32.88 -10.04 11.00
N GLN A 95 -32.61 -9.91 12.30
CA GLN A 95 -33.62 -10.04 13.35
C GLN A 95 -34.76 -9.02 13.17
N ARG A 96 -34.44 -7.79 12.79
CA ARG A 96 -35.44 -6.76 12.48
C ARG A 96 -36.31 -7.15 11.28
N ILE A 97 -35.74 -7.74 10.24
CA ILE A 97 -36.52 -8.21 9.10
C ILE A 97 -37.38 -9.41 9.50
N ASP A 98 -36.83 -10.35 10.27
CA ASP A 98 -37.57 -11.53 10.72
C ASP A 98 -38.79 -11.15 11.57
N SER A 99 -38.70 -10.14 12.44
CA SER A 99 -39.87 -9.66 13.20
C SER A 99 -40.93 -9.01 12.30
N LEU A 100 -40.52 -8.39 11.20
CA LEU A 100 -41.42 -7.72 10.25
C LEU A 100 -42.07 -8.68 9.25
N ARG A 101 -41.57 -9.92 9.09
CA ARG A 101 -42.07 -10.88 8.09
C ARG A 101 -43.55 -11.22 8.25
N HIS A 102 -44.04 -11.27 9.49
CA HIS A 102 -45.43 -11.63 9.76
C HIS A 102 -46.42 -10.48 9.50
N ILE A 103 -45.92 -9.24 9.46
CA ILE A 103 -46.76 -8.02 9.39
C ILE A 103 -46.68 -7.39 7.99
N THR A 104 -45.52 -7.51 7.34
CA THR A 104 -45.25 -6.83 6.07
C THR A 104 -45.80 -7.63 4.90
N LYS A 105 -46.82 -7.10 4.24
CA LYS A 105 -47.35 -7.70 3.01
C LYS A 105 -46.41 -7.41 1.84
N GLY A 106 -45.96 -8.46 1.17
CA GLY A 106 -45.18 -8.34 -0.06
C GLY A 106 -46.04 -7.91 -1.23
N VAL A 107 -45.44 -7.19 -2.17
CA VAL A 107 -46.06 -6.79 -3.43
C VAL A 107 -45.62 -7.74 -4.53
N PRO A 108 -46.53 -8.49 -5.18
CA PRO A 108 -46.17 -9.44 -6.22
C PRO A 108 -45.78 -8.75 -7.53
N VAL A 109 -44.74 -9.30 -8.17
CA VAL A 109 -44.40 -9.04 -9.56
C VAL A 109 -45.15 -10.05 -10.41
N ILE A 110 -46.15 -9.57 -11.15
CA ILE A 110 -47.02 -10.40 -11.97
C ILE A 110 -46.59 -10.26 -13.43
N VAL A 111 -46.42 -11.39 -14.12
CA VAL A 111 -46.11 -11.48 -15.56
C VAL A 111 -47.03 -12.54 -16.15
N GLU A 112 -47.79 -12.18 -17.19
CA GLU A 112 -48.74 -13.09 -17.87
C GLU A 112 -49.75 -13.81 -16.94
N GLY A 113 -50.06 -13.20 -15.79
CA GLY A 113 -50.98 -13.77 -14.80
C GLY A 113 -50.33 -14.67 -13.73
N ASP A 114 -49.03 -14.96 -13.85
CA ASP A 114 -48.27 -15.68 -12.81
C ASP A 114 -47.43 -14.71 -11.95
N THR A 115 -47.18 -15.09 -10.69
CA THR A 115 -46.38 -14.32 -9.74
C THR A 115 -44.96 -14.85 -9.66
N LEU A 116 -44.00 -14.09 -10.19
CA LEU A 116 -42.59 -14.51 -10.21
C LEU A 116 -41.93 -14.38 -8.82
N PHE A 117 -42.13 -13.24 -8.15
CA PHE A 117 -41.59 -12.96 -6.81
C PHE A 117 -42.27 -11.74 -6.19
N GLN A 118 -41.88 -11.38 -4.96
CA GLN A 118 -42.46 -10.25 -4.23
C GLN A 118 -41.39 -9.24 -3.78
N PHE A 119 -41.76 -7.95 -3.82
CA PHE A 119 -40.99 -6.87 -3.20
C PHE A 119 -41.57 -6.48 -1.84
N TYR A 120 -40.69 -6.17 -0.89
CA TYR A 120 -41.07 -5.75 0.46
C TYR A 120 -40.58 -4.34 0.80
N THR A 121 -39.57 -3.84 0.09
CA THR A 121 -38.90 -2.58 0.43
C THR A 121 -38.95 -1.56 -0.70
N LYS A 122 -38.97 -0.28 -0.31
CA LYS A 122 -38.79 0.83 -1.24
C LYS A 122 -37.33 0.93 -1.66
N ARG A 123 -37.09 1.43 -2.86
CA ARG A 123 -35.74 1.72 -3.36
C ARG A 123 -35.70 3.16 -3.85
N GLY A 124 -34.92 4.01 -3.17
CA GLY A 124 -34.92 5.46 -3.44
C GLY A 124 -36.34 6.04 -3.36
N GLY A 125 -36.75 6.76 -4.41
CA GLY A 125 -38.11 7.29 -4.57
C GLY A 125 -39.17 6.29 -5.05
N HIS A 126 -38.81 5.03 -5.34
CA HIS A 126 -39.74 4.03 -5.85
C HIS A 126 -40.32 3.16 -4.73
N THR A 127 -41.65 3.14 -4.64
CA THR A 127 -42.39 2.24 -3.75
C THR A 127 -42.29 0.78 -4.23
N PRO A 128 -42.49 -0.22 -3.34
CA PRO A 128 -42.54 -1.63 -3.75
C PRO A 128 -43.53 -1.90 -4.90
N GLN A 129 -44.67 -1.20 -4.91
CA GLN A 129 -45.70 -1.23 -5.95
C GLN A 129 -45.16 -0.75 -7.29
N GLN A 130 -44.51 0.41 -7.30
CA GLN A 130 -43.93 0.95 -8.53
C GLN A 130 -42.82 0.03 -9.06
N ARG A 131 -42.00 -0.52 -8.17
CA ARG A 131 -40.95 -1.48 -8.54
C ARG A 131 -41.54 -2.75 -9.16
N ALA A 132 -42.56 -3.33 -8.54
CA ALA A 132 -43.20 -4.53 -9.04
C ALA A 132 -43.82 -4.30 -10.42
N LYS A 133 -44.53 -3.19 -10.60
CA LYS A 133 -45.13 -2.79 -11.88
C LYS A 133 -44.08 -2.59 -12.97
N THR A 134 -43.02 -1.85 -12.66
CA THR A 134 -41.94 -1.54 -13.63
C THR A 134 -41.19 -2.81 -14.03
N THR A 135 -40.89 -3.68 -13.07
CA THR A 135 -40.19 -4.95 -13.32
C THR A 135 -41.06 -5.90 -14.13
N GLY A 136 -42.34 -6.06 -13.76
CA GLY A 136 -43.29 -6.90 -14.50
C GLY A 136 -43.44 -6.44 -15.94
N ALA A 137 -43.62 -5.13 -16.16
CA ALA A 137 -43.70 -4.57 -17.52
C ALA A 137 -42.40 -4.75 -18.31
N ALA A 138 -41.23 -4.59 -17.69
CA ALA A 138 -39.95 -4.76 -18.36
C ALA A 138 -39.75 -6.21 -18.83
N ILE A 139 -40.08 -7.19 -17.97
CA ILE A 139 -40.01 -8.63 -18.26
C ILE A 139 -41.04 -8.99 -19.34
N GLU A 140 -42.28 -8.54 -19.23
CA GLU A 140 -43.33 -8.82 -20.21
C GLU A 140 -43.00 -8.24 -21.59
N GLU A 141 -42.44 -7.03 -21.65
CA GLU A 141 -42.02 -6.43 -22.92
C GLU A 141 -40.87 -7.22 -23.57
N VAL A 142 -39.95 -7.76 -22.78
CA VAL A 142 -38.85 -8.60 -23.30
C VAL A 142 -39.38 -9.98 -23.71
N GLY A 143 -40.25 -10.59 -22.90
CA GLY A 143 -40.87 -11.89 -23.19
C GLY A 143 -41.73 -11.90 -24.45
N LYS A 144 -42.38 -10.78 -24.79
CA LYS A 144 -43.17 -10.64 -26.03
C LYS A 144 -42.34 -10.48 -27.30
N ARG A 145 -41.02 -10.34 -27.21
CA ARG A 145 -40.15 -10.22 -28.39
C ARG A 145 -39.95 -11.58 -29.02
N PHE A 146 -40.21 -11.68 -30.32
CA PHE A 146 -40.04 -12.92 -31.10
C PHE A 146 -38.58 -13.39 -31.22
N ASN A 147 -37.61 -12.49 -31.01
CA ASN A 147 -36.16 -12.78 -31.10
C ASN A 147 -35.50 -12.78 -29.71
N LEU A 148 -36.16 -13.37 -28.71
CA LEU A 148 -35.59 -13.48 -27.37
C LEU A 148 -34.41 -14.46 -27.38
N ASN A 149 -33.23 -13.99 -26.98
CA ASN A 149 -32.05 -14.82 -26.80
C ASN A 149 -31.78 -15.01 -25.31
N PRO A 150 -32.03 -16.21 -24.73
CA PRO A 150 -31.84 -16.43 -23.29
C PRO A 150 -30.42 -16.12 -22.81
N ASP A 151 -29.41 -16.30 -23.66
CA ASP A 151 -28.00 -16.07 -23.35
C ASP A 151 -27.64 -14.57 -23.22
N SER A 152 -28.54 -13.66 -23.62
CA SER A 152 -28.37 -12.21 -23.45
C SER A 152 -28.69 -11.72 -22.04
N VAL A 153 -29.14 -12.60 -21.13
CA VAL A 153 -29.41 -12.23 -19.73
C VAL A 153 -28.12 -12.30 -18.93
N TYR A 154 -27.74 -11.19 -18.31
CA TYR A 154 -26.57 -11.12 -17.43
C TYR A 154 -26.84 -10.29 -16.18
N ILE A 155 -25.99 -10.43 -15.17
CA ILE A 155 -26.06 -9.64 -13.93
C ILE A 155 -24.93 -8.62 -13.96
N ASP A 156 -25.30 -7.35 -13.89
CA ASP A 156 -24.36 -6.26 -13.65
C ASP A 156 -24.34 -5.91 -12.16
N TYR A 157 -23.15 -5.79 -11.59
CA TYR A 157 -22.96 -5.54 -10.17
C TYR A 157 -22.39 -4.15 -9.96
N SER A 158 -23.17 -3.30 -9.29
CA SER A 158 -22.69 -2.08 -8.67
C SER A 158 -22.36 -2.32 -7.20
N GLU A 159 -21.81 -1.32 -6.52
CA GLU A 159 -21.37 -1.41 -5.12
C GLU A 159 -22.50 -1.83 -4.15
N MET A 160 -23.73 -1.39 -4.41
CA MET A 160 -24.89 -1.64 -3.52
C MET A 160 -26.08 -2.32 -4.20
N VAL A 161 -26.01 -2.53 -5.52
CA VAL A 161 -27.14 -2.99 -6.35
C VAL A 161 -26.66 -4.03 -7.34
N ALA A 162 -27.40 -5.12 -7.48
CA ALA A 162 -27.26 -6.07 -8.57
C ALA A 162 -28.41 -5.87 -9.56
N ASP A 163 -28.09 -5.52 -10.79
CA ASP A 163 -29.03 -5.31 -11.88
C ASP A 163 -29.05 -6.54 -12.80
N LEU A 164 -30.21 -7.14 -12.96
CA LEU A 164 -30.48 -8.14 -13.98
C LEU A 164 -30.75 -7.42 -15.29
N MET A 165 -29.87 -7.62 -16.25
CA MET A 165 -29.86 -6.98 -17.55
C MET A 165 -30.30 -7.96 -18.63
N TYR A 166 -30.97 -7.45 -19.66
CA TYR A 166 -31.17 -8.10 -20.95
C TYR A 166 -30.73 -7.15 -22.03
N ASP A 167 -29.66 -7.49 -22.76
CA ASP A 167 -28.94 -6.57 -23.65
C ASP A 167 -28.67 -5.22 -22.93
N ASN A 168 -29.29 -4.13 -23.36
CA ASN A 168 -29.11 -2.78 -22.79
C ASN A 168 -30.24 -2.36 -21.85
N LYS A 169 -31.13 -3.28 -21.44
CA LYS A 169 -32.32 -2.98 -20.64
C LYS A 169 -32.23 -3.63 -19.26
N VAL A 170 -32.46 -2.82 -18.23
CA VAL A 170 -32.61 -3.33 -16.85
C VAL A 170 -33.96 -4.02 -16.72
N LEU A 171 -33.95 -5.31 -16.40
CA LEU A 171 -35.14 -6.09 -16.08
C LEU A 171 -35.52 -5.94 -14.60
N LEU A 172 -34.55 -6.09 -13.71
CA LEU A 172 -34.75 -6.12 -12.27
C LEU A 172 -33.53 -5.54 -11.57
N SER A 173 -33.74 -4.69 -10.58
CA SER A 173 -32.68 -4.25 -9.67
C SER A 173 -32.92 -4.73 -8.25
N VAL A 174 -31.92 -5.40 -7.68
CA VAL A 174 -31.94 -5.98 -6.34
C VAL A 174 -30.91 -5.30 -5.45
N THR A 175 -31.34 -4.84 -4.28
CA THR A 175 -30.43 -4.30 -3.26
C THR A 175 -30.12 -5.35 -2.19
N HIS A 176 -29.08 -5.11 -1.38
CA HIS A 176 -28.78 -5.96 -0.24
C HIS A 176 -30.00 -6.15 0.68
N GLN A 177 -30.76 -5.08 0.91
CA GLN A 177 -31.96 -5.11 1.75
C GLN A 177 -33.04 -6.03 1.18
N ASP A 178 -33.25 -6.05 -0.14
CA ASP A 178 -34.19 -6.97 -0.79
C ASP A 178 -33.80 -8.44 -0.60
N ALA A 179 -32.50 -8.74 -0.68
CA ALA A 179 -31.99 -10.10 -0.48
C ALA A 179 -32.26 -10.61 0.93
N MET A 180 -32.22 -9.75 1.95
CA MET A 180 -32.49 -10.12 3.34
C MET A 180 -33.95 -10.57 3.57
N TRP A 181 -34.90 -10.11 2.75
CA TRP A 181 -36.29 -10.54 2.80
C TRP A 181 -36.49 -11.96 2.27
N ARG A 182 -35.59 -12.45 1.40
CA ARG A 182 -35.66 -13.82 0.91
C ARG A 182 -35.13 -14.79 1.96
N VAL A 183 -35.87 -15.88 2.15
CA VAL A 183 -35.35 -17.04 2.86
C VAL A 183 -34.35 -17.73 1.93
N CYS A 184 -33.05 -17.63 2.21
CA CYS A 184 -32.06 -18.54 1.64
C CYS A 184 -32.37 -19.98 2.14
N ARG A 185 -33.35 -20.63 1.53
CA ARG A 185 -33.31 -22.08 1.39
C ARG A 185 -32.41 -22.35 0.22
N ALA A 186 -31.35 -23.13 0.43
CA ALA A 186 -30.46 -23.59 -0.63
C ALA A 186 -31.31 -23.99 -1.83
N ILE A 187 -31.21 -23.25 -2.93
CA ILE A 187 -31.87 -23.57 -4.18
C ILE A 187 -31.19 -24.84 -4.67
N ARG A 188 -31.77 -25.99 -4.30
CA ARG A 188 -31.39 -27.28 -4.84
C ARG A 188 -31.95 -27.30 -6.26
N TRP A 189 -31.12 -26.92 -7.22
CA TRP A 189 -31.37 -27.19 -8.63
C TRP A 189 -31.49 -28.71 -8.77
N ARG A 190 -32.71 -29.22 -8.89
CA ARG A 190 -32.93 -30.55 -9.44
C ARG A 190 -32.55 -30.44 -10.91
N ARG A 191 -31.48 -31.15 -11.28
CA ARG A 191 -31.24 -31.50 -12.68
C ARG A 191 -32.38 -32.38 -13.19
#